data_AF-A0A7U5GZH2-F1
#
_entry.id   AF-A0A7U5GZH2-F1
#
_cell.length_a   1.000
_cell.length_b   1.000
_cell.length_c   1.000
_cell.angle_alpha   90.00
_cell.angle_beta   90.00
_cell.angle_gamma   90.00
#
_symmetry.space_group_name_H-M   'P 1'
#
loop_
_entity.id
_entity.type
_entity.pdbx_description
1 polymer ?
#
loop_
_entity_poly.entity_id
_entity_poly.type
_entity_poly.pdbx_seq_one_letter_code
_entity_poly.pdbx_strand_id
1 'polypeptide(L)'
;MKTFKMLSVEVLQDDGVLAFPLYDGIIINQENSHRLWVLELFIDARYKEIMEKWKVEEALLEVRVVISYPGNEPASFIVAVEDWREIGERISVLMKGRLKRARSKYAEHLLEELLDEGLEGDALLERFETGMWDRPKLKRDEISDDKTKL
;
A
#
# COMPACT_ATOMS: atom_id res chain seq x y z
N MET A 1 16.19 -9.79 -3.29
CA MET A 1 14.81 -10.14 -2.88
C MET A 1 14.69 -9.94 -1.38
N LYS A 2 13.62 -9.29 -0.94
CA LYS A 2 13.30 -9.11 0.49
C LYS A 2 11.90 -9.63 0.78
N THR A 3 11.78 -10.39 1.87
CA THR A 3 10.52 -10.98 2.31
C THR A 3 10.14 -10.38 3.65
N PHE A 4 8.86 -10.05 3.80
CA PHE A 4 8.30 -9.48 5.01
C PHE A 4 7.04 -10.24 5.42
N LYS A 5 6.72 -10.20 6.71
CA LYS A 5 5.44 -10.71 7.20
C LYS A 5 4.34 -9.71 6.86
N MET A 6 3.24 -10.20 6.31
CA MET A 6 2.02 -9.42 6.08
C MET A 6 1.08 -9.65 7.25
N LEU A 7 0.65 -8.58 7.91
CA LEU A 7 -0.21 -8.67 9.10
C LEU A 7 -1.68 -8.49 8.78
N SER A 8 -1.99 -7.65 7.80
CA SER A 8 -3.34 -7.46 7.30
C SER A 8 -3.32 -7.08 5.84
N VAL A 9 -4.41 -7.39 5.16
CA VAL A 9 -4.65 -7.00 3.78
C VAL A 9 -6.13 -6.72 3.59
N GLU A 10 -6.39 -5.65 2.88
CA GLU A 10 -7.75 -5.23 2.54
C GLU A 10 -7.77 -4.67 1.13
N VAL A 11 -8.83 -5.00 0.39
CA VAL A 11 -9.09 -4.50 -0.95
C VAL A 11 -10.02 -3.29 -0.84
N LEU A 12 -9.65 -2.17 -1.46
CA LEU A 12 -10.52 -1.02 -1.59
C LEU A 12 -11.57 -1.28 -2.67
N GLN A 13 -12.82 -0.97 -2.37
CA GLN A 13 -13.97 -1.09 -3.28
C GLN A 13 -14.74 0.24 -3.32
N ASP A 14 -15.60 0.41 -4.32
CA ASP A 14 -16.37 1.65 -4.50
C ASP A 14 -17.28 1.98 -3.28
N ASP A 15 -17.76 0.95 -2.58
CA ASP A 15 -18.67 1.02 -1.44
C ASP A 15 -17.99 0.78 -0.08
N GLY A 16 -16.66 0.65 -0.04
CA GLY A 16 -15.91 0.52 1.20
C GLY A 16 -14.64 -0.30 1.09
N VAL A 17 -14.44 -1.20 2.05
CA VAL A 17 -13.20 -1.96 2.20
C VAL A 17 -13.54 -3.42 2.48
N LEU A 18 -13.00 -4.32 1.67
CA LEU A 18 -13.10 -5.76 1.87
C LEU A 18 -11.82 -6.28 2.52
N ALA A 19 -11.87 -6.50 3.83
CA ALA A 19 -10.77 -7.06 4.59
C ALA A 19 -10.73 -8.60 4.52
N PHE A 20 -9.53 -9.16 4.39
CA PHE A 20 -9.30 -10.60 4.46
C PHE A 20 -8.61 -10.97 5.77
N PRO A 21 -9.32 -11.61 6.72
CA PRO A 21 -8.70 -12.18 7.91
C PRO A 21 -7.66 -13.22 7.50
N LEU A 22 -6.40 -12.95 7.82
CA LEU A 22 -5.27 -13.82 7.48
C LEU A 22 -5.07 -14.88 8.56
N TYR A 23 -4.92 -16.14 8.14
CA TYR A 23 -4.27 -17.16 8.97
C TYR A 23 -2.75 -16.93 8.96
N ASP A 24 -2.21 -16.63 7.79
CA ASP A 24 -0.84 -16.16 7.61
C ASP A 24 -0.72 -15.36 6.30
N GLY A 25 0.38 -14.65 6.14
CA GLY A 25 0.64 -13.90 4.93
C GLY A 25 2.09 -13.46 4.80
N ILE A 26 2.59 -13.51 3.57
CA ILE A 26 3.91 -13.00 3.23
C ILE A 26 3.80 -12.00 2.08
N ILE A 27 4.69 -11.02 2.11
CA ILE A 27 4.85 -10.07 1.01
C ILE A 27 6.33 -10.00 0.63
N ILE A 28 6.60 -10.11 -0.67
CA ILE A 28 7.94 -10.20 -1.23
C ILE A 28 8.16 -9.03 -2.17
N ASN A 29 9.17 -8.23 -1.88
CA ASN A 29 9.76 -7.31 -2.85
C ASN A 29 10.77 -8.10 -3.70
N GLN A 30 10.49 -8.24 -4.99
CA GLN A 30 11.38 -8.97 -5.89
C GLN A 30 12.70 -8.23 -6.13
N GLU A 31 12.78 -6.92 -5.84
CA GLU A 31 13.96 -6.07 -6.07
C GLU A 31 14.48 -6.14 -7.52
N ASN A 32 13.57 -6.36 -8.47
CA ASN A 32 13.89 -6.37 -9.89
C ASN A 32 13.63 -4.99 -10.54
N SER A 33 14.10 -4.83 -11.78
CA SER A 33 13.90 -3.62 -12.59
C SER A 33 12.42 -3.24 -12.76
N HIS A 34 11.52 -4.23 -12.72
CA HIS A 34 10.08 -4.06 -12.86
C HIS A 34 9.35 -3.61 -11.57
N ARG A 35 10.08 -3.51 -10.44
CA ARG A 35 9.58 -3.11 -9.11
C ARG A 35 8.36 -3.92 -8.68
N LEU A 36 8.38 -5.22 -8.99
CA LEU A 36 7.27 -6.11 -8.72
C LEU A 36 7.26 -6.57 -7.26
N TRP A 37 6.04 -6.66 -6.74
CA TRP A 37 5.72 -7.19 -5.43
C TRP A 37 4.81 -8.40 -5.59
N VAL A 38 5.05 -9.40 -4.74
CA VAL A 38 4.24 -10.61 -4.64
C VAL A 38 3.64 -10.66 -3.26
N LEU A 39 2.33 -10.87 -3.18
CA LEU A 39 1.61 -11.05 -1.93
C LEU A 39 1.06 -12.47 -1.94
N GLU A 40 1.37 -13.25 -0.92
CA GLU A 40 0.77 -14.56 -0.70
C GLU A 40 -0.07 -14.52 0.58
N LEU A 41 -1.36 -14.77 0.42
CA LEU A 41 -2.36 -14.73 1.49
C LEU A 41 -2.78 -16.16 1.81
N PHE A 42 -2.84 -16.52 3.09
CA PHE A 42 -3.44 -17.76 3.54
C PHE A 42 -4.73 -17.46 4.31
N ILE A 43 -5.88 -17.74 3.69
CA ILE A 43 -7.21 -17.27 4.12
C ILE A 43 -8.26 -18.38 4.05
N ASP A 44 -9.45 -18.11 4.57
CA ASP A 44 -10.58 -19.04 4.58
C ASP A 44 -11.10 -19.35 3.16
N ALA A 45 -11.47 -20.60 2.89
CA ALA A 45 -11.94 -21.03 1.58
C ALA A 45 -13.25 -20.36 1.12
N ARG A 46 -14.00 -19.71 2.03
CA ARG A 46 -15.19 -18.91 1.67
C ARG A 46 -14.90 -17.80 0.66
N TYR A 47 -13.65 -17.37 0.52
CA TYR A 47 -13.25 -16.33 -0.43
C TYR A 47 -12.91 -16.88 -1.83
N LYS A 48 -13.02 -18.19 -2.06
CA LYS A 48 -12.68 -18.84 -3.34
C LYS A 48 -13.39 -18.23 -4.54
N GLU A 49 -14.71 -18.00 -4.42
CA GLU A 49 -15.51 -17.48 -5.54
C GLU A 49 -15.06 -16.08 -5.99
N ILE A 50 -14.75 -15.19 -5.04
CA ILE A 50 -14.29 -13.84 -5.37
C ILE A 50 -12.86 -13.85 -5.93
N MET A 51 -11.98 -14.74 -5.45
CA MET A 51 -10.63 -14.90 -6.00
C MET A 51 -10.67 -15.44 -7.43
N GLU A 52 -11.51 -16.44 -7.70
CA GLU A 52 -11.71 -16.96 -9.05
C GLU A 52 -12.26 -15.89 -9.98
N LYS A 53 -13.26 -15.13 -9.53
CA LYS A 53 -13.81 -14.00 -10.29
C LYS A 53 -12.71 -13.00 -10.67
N TRP A 54 -11.95 -12.49 -9.69
CA TRP A 54 -10.90 -11.51 -9.95
C TRP A 54 -9.76 -12.04 -10.82
N LYS A 55 -9.45 -13.34 -10.72
CA LYS A 55 -8.47 -14.00 -11.58
C LYS A 55 -8.96 -14.05 -13.03
N VAL A 56 -10.20 -14.49 -13.27
CA VAL A 56 -10.80 -14.59 -14.61
C VAL A 56 -10.97 -13.22 -15.25
N GLU A 57 -11.33 -12.20 -14.47
CA GLU A 57 -11.49 -10.82 -14.94
C GLU A 57 -10.17 -10.07 -15.11
N GLU A 58 -9.03 -10.66 -14.72
CA GLU A 58 -7.73 -9.99 -14.62
C GLU A 58 -7.83 -8.64 -13.87
N ALA A 59 -8.66 -8.61 -12.83
CA ALA A 59 -9.03 -7.39 -12.14
C ALA A 59 -7.81 -6.74 -11.47
N LEU A 60 -7.64 -5.43 -11.72
CA LEU A 60 -6.66 -4.62 -11.00
C LEU A 60 -7.27 -4.12 -9.69
N LEU A 61 -6.76 -4.63 -8.59
CA LEU A 61 -7.22 -4.38 -7.24
C LEU A 61 -6.29 -3.38 -6.56
N GLU A 62 -6.87 -2.36 -5.94
CA GLU A 62 -6.14 -1.55 -4.98
C GLU A 62 -6.21 -2.19 -3.60
N VAL A 63 -5.04 -2.54 -3.06
CA VAL A 63 -4.93 -3.20 -1.75
C VAL A 63 -4.10 -2.37 -0.79
N ARG A 64 -4.53 -2.32 0.47
CA ARG A 64 -3.74 -1.77 1.58
C ARG A 64 -3.21 -2.92 2.43
N VAL A 65 -1.93 -2.86 2.76
CA VAL A 65 -1.21 -3.93 3.45
C VAL A 65 -0.41 -3.38 4.62
N VAL A 66 -0.63 -3.92 5.82
CA VAL A 66 0.24 -3.64 6.97
C VAL A 66 1.38 -4.66 7.01
N ILE A 67 2.62 -4.17 6.93
CA ILE A 67 3.82 -4.98 6.76
C ILE A 67 4.64 -4.96 8.06
N SER A 68 5.09 -6.13 8.50
CA SER A 68 5.99 -6.38 9.65
C SER A 68 5.41 -6.06 11.04
N TYR A 69 4.95 -4.84 11.29
CA TYR A 69 4.51 -4.40 12.64
C TYR A 69 3.11 -3.78 12.60
N PRO A 70 2.22 -4.09 13.59
CA PRO A 70 0.82 -3.65 13.55
C PRO A 70 0.61 -2.13 13.54
N GLY A 71 1.56 -1.37 14.11
CA GLY A 71 1.51 0.10 14.14
C GLY A 71 2.03 0.78 12.87
N ASN A 72 2.44 0.01 11.86
CA ASN A 72 2.92 0.59 10.61
C ASN A 72 1.75 1.12 9.77
N GLU A 73 1.97 2.26 9.13
CA GLU A 73 1.03 2.75 8.11
C GLU A 73 0.86 1.72 6.99
N PRO A 74 -0.38 1.44 6.56
CA PRO A 74 -0.62 0.51 5.46
C PRO A 74 0.01 1.00 4.14
N ALA A 75 0.78 0.13 3.50
CA ALA A 75 1.29 0.38 2.15
C ALA A 75 0.22 0.03 1.11
N SER A 76 0.00 0.91 0.15
CA SER A 76 -0.98 0.69 -0.93
C SER A 76 -0.31 0.05 -2.15
N PHE A 77 -0.97 -0.92 -2.77
CA PHE A 77 -0.50 -1.62 -3.98
C PHE A 77 -1.63 -1.69 -5.00
N ILE A 78 -1.25 -1.75 -6.28
CA ILE A 78 -2.14 -2.19 -7.36
C ILE A 78 -1.69 -3.59 -7.75
N VAL A 79 -2.56 -4.58 -7.55
CA VAL A 79 -2.26 -6.01 -7.76
C VAL A 79 -3.37 -6.70 -8.55
N ALA A 80 -3.03 -7.82 -9.17
CA ALA A 80 -4.00 -8.77 -9.73
C ALA A 80 -3.83 -10.13 -9.06
N VAL A 81 -4.90 -10.93 -9.01
CA VAL A 81 -4.83 -12.33 -8.59
C VAL A 81 -4.15 -13.13 -9.70
N GLU A 82 -2.97 -13.66 -9.42
CA GLU A 82 -2.23 -14.51 -10.36
C GLU A 82 -2.77 -15.95 -10.32
N ASP A 83 -2.89 -16.50 -9.12
CA ASP A 83 -3.35 -17.87 -8.91
C ASP A 83 -3.88 -18.05 -7.48
N TRP A 84 -4.63 -19.13 -7.24
CA TRP A 84 -5.02 -19.55 -5.90
C TRP A 84 -5.11 -21.08 -5.84
N ARG A 85 -4.91 -21.65 -4.65
CA ARG A 85 -4.99 -23.10 -4.42
C ARG A 85 -5.71 -23.42 -3.13
N GLU A 86 -6.53 -24.46 -3.18
CA GLU A 86 -7.24 -25.00 -2.02
C GLU A 86 -6.32 -25.89 -1.17
N ILE A 87 -6.37 -25.71 0.15
CA ILE A 87 -5.60 -26.44 1.15
C ILE A 87 -6.52 -26.73 2.33
N GLY A 88 -7.22 -27.86 2.28
CA GLY A 88 -8.25 -28.18 3.27
C GLY A 88 -9.38 -27.15 3.25
N GLU A 89 -9.73 -26.59 4.40
CA GLU A 89 -10.78 -25.57 4.54
C GLU A 89 -10.26 -24.13 4.26
N ARG A 90 -9.09 -24.00 3.65
CA ARG A 90 -8.40 -22.73 3.41
C ARG A 90 -7.93 -22.63 1.98
N ILE A 91 -7.52 -21.44 1.59
CA ILE A 91 -6.89 -21.19 0.29
C ILE A 91 -5.59 -20.41 0.48
N SER A 92 -4.58 -20.74 -0.32
CA SER A 92 -3.44 -19.85 -0.59
C SER A 92 -3.74 -19.05 -1.85
N VAL A 93 -3.60 -17.74 -1.78
CA VAL A 93 -3.85 -16.82 -2.90
C VAL A 93 -2.56 -16.08 -3.20
N LEU A 94 -2.14 -16.12 -4.45
CA LEU A 94 -0.99 -15.40 -4.98
C LEU A 94 -1.48 -14.17 -5.75
N MET A 95 -1.09 -13.00 -5.28
CA MET A 95 -1.31 -11.74 -5.98
C MET A 95 0.02 -11.13 -6.41
N LYS A 96 0.03 -10.46 -7.57
CA LYS A 96 1.23 -9.78 -8.09
C LYS A 96 0.89 -8.37 -8.52
N GLY A 97 1.82 -7.45 -8.28
CA GLY A 97 1.62 -6.08 -8.68
C GLY A 97 2.73 -5.14 -8.28
N ARG A 98 2.37 -3.87 -8.06
CA ARG A 98 3.31 -2.79 -7.78
C ARG A 98 2.82 -1.92 -6.64
N LEU A 99 3.76 -1.40 -5.86
CA LEU A 99 3.48 -0.38 -4.85
C LEU A 99 2.86 0.86 -5.52
N LYS A 100 1.68 1.26 -5.08
CA LYS A 100 1.02 2.50 -5.48
C LYS A 100 1.80 3.65 -4.86
N ARG A 101 2.48 4.44 -5.68
CA ARG A 101 3.22 5.60 -5.16
C ARG A 101 2.22 6.62 -4.64
N ALA A 102 2.31 6.97 -3.36
CA ALA A 102 1.66 8.13 -2.75
C ALA A 102 2.29 9.43 -3.27
N ARG A 103 2.22 9.69 -4.59
CA ARG A 103 3.02 10.74 -5.24
C ARG A 103 2.27 12.06 -5.47
N SER A 104 1.05 12.21 -4.97
CA SER A 104 0.31 13.47 -5.13
C SER A 104 0.34 14.26 -3.82
N LYS A 105 -0.34 13.82 -2.76
CA LYS A 105 -0.52 14.65 -1.55
C LYS A 105 0.76 15.11 -0.84
N TYR A 106 1.73 14.23 -0.56
CA TYR A 106 2.95 14.66 0.13
C TYR A 106 3.78 15.64 -0.70
N ALA A 107 3.90 15.37 -2.01
CA ALA A 107 4.63 16.25 -2.92
C ALA A 107 3.92 17.61 -3.05
N GLU A 108 2.58 17.60 -3.15
CA GLU A 108 1.77 18.83 -3.19
C GLU A 108 1.89 19.63 -1.88
N HIS A 109 1.77 18.98 -0.72
CA HIS A 109 1.86 19.65 0.58
C HIS A 109 3.27 20.15 0.89
N LEU A 110 4.31 19.37 0.55
CA LEU A 110 5.69 19.82 0.67
C LEU A 110 5.92 21.04 -0.23
N LEU A 111 5.44 21.02 -1.48
CA LEU A 111 5.58 22.15 -2.39
C LEU A 111 4.85 23.39 -1.86
N GLU A 112 3.61 23.24 -1.38
CA GLU A 112 2.84 24.31 -0.76
C GLU A 112 3.57 24.93 0.45
N GLU A 113 4.12 24.11 1.37
CA GLU A 113 4.86 24.64 2.52
C GLU A 113 6.14 25.38 2.12
N LEU A 114 6.89 24.87 1.14
CA LEU A 114 8.10 25.53 0.69
C LEU A 114 7.79 26.86 -0.01
N LEU A 115 6.68 26.92 -0.75
CA LEU A 115 6.17 28.17 -1.34
C LEU A 115 5.69 29.15 -0.27
N ASP A 116 4.98 28.69 0.76
CA ASP A 116 4.55 29.51 1.91
C ASP A 116 5.76 30.05 2.71
N GLU A 117 6.88 29.32 2.73
CA GLU A 117 8.15 29.77 3.29
C GLU A 117 8.92 30.76 2.39
N GLY A 118 8.40 31.05 1.20
CA GLY A 118 8.95 32.02 0.26
C GLY A 118 10.15 31.49 -0.54
N LEU A 119 10.33 30.17 -0.62
CA LEU A 119 11.38 29.57 -1.45
C LEU A 119 10.98 29.63 -2.93
N GLU A 120 11.93 30.05 -3.77
CA GLU A 120 11.74 30.16 -5.22
C GLU A 120 12.99 29.68 -5.98
N GLY A 121 12.84 29.46 -7.29
CA GLY A 121 13.95 29.11 -8.18
C GLY A 121 14.73 27.86 -7.74
N ASP A 122 16.06 27.92 -7.85
CA ASP A 122 16.93 26.78 -7.55
C ASP A 122 16.88 26.36 -6.07
N ALA A 123 16.64 27.31 -5.15
CA ALA A 123 16.52 27.02 -3.73
C ALA A 123 15.25 26.20 -3.41
N LEU A 124 14.15 26.47 -4.12
CA LEU A 124 12.94 25.66 -4.02
C LEU A 124 13.19 24.24 -4.54
N LEU A 125 13.89 24.10 -5.67
CA LEU A 125 14.18 22.80 -6.27
C LEU A 125 15.06 21.94 -5.35
N GLU A 126 16.14 22.50 -4.82
CA GLU A 126 17.06 21.79 -3.92
C GLU A 126 16.36 21.35 -2.62
N ARG A 127 15.55 22.24 -2.05
CA ARG A 127 14.83 21.95 -0.80
C ARG A 127 13.69 20.95 -1.03
N PHE A 128 13.00 21.04 -2.15
CA PHE A 128 11.98 20.09 -2.56
C PHE A 128 12.55 18.70 -2.81
N GLU A 129 13.69 18.61 -3.50
CA GLU A 129 14.37 17.32 -3.72
C GLU A 129 14.79 16.69 -2.39
N THR A 130 15.39 17.47 -1.50
CA THR A 130 15.78 17.03 -0.16
C THR A 130 14.57 16.54 0.65
N GLY A 131 13.47 17.30 0.66
CA GLY A 131 12.24 16.93 1.38
C GLY A 131 11.53 15.70 0.80
N MET A 132 11.68 15.43 -0.51
CA MET A 132 11.16 14.22 -1.14
C MET A 132 11.94 12.95 -0.72
N TRP A 133 13.21 13.10 -0.38
CA TRP A 133 14.06 12.03 0.14
C TRP A 133 13.90 11.82 1.64
N ASP A 134 14.02 12.88 2.43
CA ASP A 134 14.04 12.82 3.89
C ASP A 134 12.66 12.60 4.51
N ARG A 135 11.60 12.98 3.78
CA ARG A 135 10.20 12.87 4.20
C ARG A 135 9.93 13.42 5.62
N PRO A 136 10.28 14.68 5.93
CA PRO A 136 9.91 15.31 7.19
C PRO A 136 8.39 15.32 7.39
N LYS A 137 7.96 15.34 8.66
CA LYS A 137 6.56 15.65 9.00
C LYS A 137 6.25 17.07 8.52
N LEU A 138 5.11 17.23 7.85
CA LEU A 138 4.65 18.54 7.38
C LEU A 138 3.80 19.21 8.46
N LYS A 139 3.80 20.54 8.55
CA LYS A 139 2.99 21.33 9.51
C LYS A 139 1.51 21.01 9.38
N ARG A 140 1.06 20.66 8.17
CA ARG A 140 -0.32 20.27 7.91
C ARG A 140 -0.71 18.93 8.56
N ASP A 141 0.25 18.04 8.78
CA ASP A 141 0.03 16.77 9.49
C ASP A 141 -0.18 17.00 11.00
N GLU A 142 0.50 18.01 11.57
CA GLU A 142 0.37 18.41 12.99
C GLU A 142 -1.04 18.94 13.32
N ILE A 143 -1.68 19.63 12.38
CA ILE A 143 -3.03 20.21 12.55
C ILE A 143 -4.12 19.11 12.54
N SER A 144 -3.88 17.97 11.88
CA SER A 144 -4.85 16.87 11.81
C SER A 144 -4.87 16.01 13.08
N ASP A 145 -3.72 15.83 13.73
CA ASP A 145 -3.59 15.07 14.99
C ASP A 145 -4.28 15.76 16.17
N ASP A 146 -4.37 17.09 16.15
CA ASP A 146 -4.99 17.88 17.24
C ASP A 146 -6.52 17.87 17.18
N LYS A 147 -7.11 17.74 15.97
CA LYS A 147 -8.58 17.65 15.79
C LYS A 147 -9.17 16.30 16.18
N THR A 148 -8.33 15.27 16.31
CA THR A 148 -8.76 13.90 16.65
C THR A 148 -8.71 13.63 18.17
N LYS A 149 -8.31 14.64 18.97
CA LYS A 149 -8.17 14.57 20.43
C LYS A 149 -9.29 15.27 21.23
N LEU A 150 -10.37 15.69 20.57
CA LEU A 150 -11.57 16.29 21.20
C LEU A 150 -12.79 15.37 21.10
#